data_AF-A0A499V1S4-F1
#
_entry.id   AF-A0A499V1S4-F1
#
_cell.length_a   1.000
_cell.length_b   1.000
_cell.length_c   1.000
_cell.angle_alpha   90.00
_cell.angle_beta   90.00
_cell.angle_gamma   90.00
#
_symmetry.space_group_name_H-M   'P 1'
#
loop_
_entity.id
_entity.type
_entity.pdbx_description
1 polymer ?
#
loop_
_entity_poly.entity_id
_entity_poly.type
_entity_poly.pdbx_seq_one_letter_code
_entity_poly.pdbx_strand_id
1 'polypeptide(L)'
;MVFSSSVAVYGSDPALPLPPVVSESTLPTPRSSYGIQKLVCEQLIADYTRRGFLDGRVARLMTVSVRPGKPNAAASGFLSGIIREPLAGLPAICPVHPELKVALASPRRTVEGILRVAEAERGAGPGRIDGGVPVNLPALTVSVADMLSTLRQVAGDAVADLVTTAPDPGVEALVGSWPAAFDNARAAALGLAPDPDFASVVRDYLEDHADAVVDGAHSQRPGRPGRCR
;
A
#
# COMPACT_ATOMS: atom_id res chain seq x y z
N MET A 1 6.16 13.96 16.94
CA MET A 1 6.81 12.72 16.46
C MET A 1 5.81 11.96 15.60
N VAL A 2 6.23 11.51 14.43
CA VAL A 2 5.39 10.68 13.54
C VAL A 2 5.98 9.28 13.49
N PHE A 3 5.14 8.27 13.68
CA PHE A 3 5.52 6.87 13.61
C PHE A 3 4.79 6.15 12.49
N SER A 4 5.57 5.54 11.60
CA SER A 4 5.10 4.65 10.55
C SER A 4 4.82 3.28 11.14
N SER A 5 3.57 3.06 11.53
CA SER A 5 3.04 1.72 11.80
C SER A 5 2.70 1.01 10.49
N SER A 6 2.00 -0.11 10.56
CA SER A 6 1.65 -0.92 9.40
C SER A 6 0.34 -1.63 9.64
N VAL A 7 -0.42 -1.90 8.58
CA VAL A 7 -1.58 -2.80 8.65
C VAL A 7 -1.24 -4.23 9.07
N ALA A 8 0.04 -4.59 9.13
CA ALA A 8 0.49 -5.85 9.73
C ALA A 8 0.17 -5.99 11.23
N VAL A 9 -0.32 -4.93 11.89
CA VAL A 9 -0.91 -5.01 13.24
C VAL A 9 -2.23 -5.80 13.26
N TYR A 10 -2.86 -5.95 12.10
CA TYR A 10 -4.05 -6.79 11.92
C TYR A 10 -3.65 -8.19 11.45
N GLY A 11 -4.50 -9.16 11.74
CA GLY A 11 -4.35 -10.52 11.24
C GLY A 11 -5.50 -11.40 11.71
N SER A 12 -5.88 -12.39 10.90
CA SER A 12 -6.92 -13.34 11.29
C SER A 12 -6.40 -14.32 12.33
N ASP A 13 -7.12 -14.47 13.44
CA ASP A 13 -6.96 -15.59 14.36
C ASP A 13 -8.17 -16.53 14.21
N PRO A 14 -8.01 -17.88 14.28
CA PRO A 14 -9.15 -18.79 14.21
C PRO A 14 -10.25 -18.52 15.25
N ALA A 15 -9.90 -17.99 16.43
CA ALA A 15 -10.86 -17.62 17.47
C ALA A 15 -11.48 -16.23 17.23
N LEU A 16 -10.88 -15.41 16.39
CA LEU A 16 -11.34 -14.07 16.05
C LEU A 16 -11.03 -13.76 14.58
N PRO A 17 -11.88 -14.23 13.65
CA PRO A 17 -11.71 -13.94 12.24
C PRO A 17 -11.82 -12.42 12.00
N LEU A 18 -11.08 -11.90 11.03
CA LEU A 18 -11.19 -10.50 10.65
C LEU A 18 -12.57 -10.22 10.05
N PRO A 19 -13.17 -9.04 10.33
CA PRO A 19 -14.36 -8.61 9.62
C PRO A 19 -14.05 -8.41 8.12
N PRO A 20 -15.08 -8.43 7.25
CA PRO A 20 -14.91 -8.17 5.82
C PRO A 20 -14.28 -6.80 5.51
N VAL A 21 -14.47 -5.82 6.40
CA VAL A 21 -13.89 -4.47 6.34
C VAL A 21 -13.23 -4.17 7.68
N VAL A 22 -11.92 -3.89 7.65
CA VAL A 22 -11.12 -3.57 8.85
C VAL A 22 -11.08 -2.07 9.09
N SER A 23 -11.17 -1.66 10.35
CA SER A 23 -11.08 -0.26 10.79
C SER A 23 -10.20 -0.11 12.03
N GLU A 24 -9.98 1.11 12.52
CA GLU A 24 -9.27 1.34 13.77
C GLU A 24 -9.97 0.74 15.00
N SER A 25 -11.27 0.43 14.92
CA SER A 25 -12.00 -0.27 15.99
C SER A 25 -11.87 -1.79 15.94
N THR A 26 -11.29 -2.34 14.88
CA THR A 26 -10.98 -3.78 14.80
C THR A 26 -9.84 -4.11 15.75
N LEU A 27 -10.01 -5.15 16.58
CA LEU A 27 -8.97 -5.60 17.52
C LEU A 27 -7.69 -5.97 16.75
N PRO A 28 -6.53 -5.35 17.03
CA PRO A 28 -5.28 -5.72 16.39
C PRO A 28 -4.76 -7.07 16.91
N THR A 29 -4.74 -8.08 16.03
CA THR A 29 -4.28 -9.45 16.31
C THR A 29 -3.16 -9.86 15.35
N PRO A 30 -1.96 -9.25 15.46
CA PRO A 30 -0.87 -9.48 14.51
C PRO A 30 -0.39 -10.93 14.53
N ARG A 31 -0.11 -11.48 13.34
CA ARG A 31 0.38 -12.86 13.15
C ARG A 31 1.86 -12.96 12.84
N SER A 32 2.61 -11.87 13.06
CA SER A 32 4.06 -11.81 12.84
C SER A 32 4.74 -11.00 13.93
N SER A 33 6.02 -11.31 14.21
CA SER A 33 6.84 -10.51 15.12
C SER A 33 6.94 -9.05 14.70
N TYR A 34 6.98 -8.78 13.38
CA TYR A 34 6.95 -7.42 12.83
C TYR A 34 5.66 -6.68 13.22
N GLY A 35 4.50 -7.31 13.02
CA GLY A 35 3.19 -6.74 13.40
C GLY A 35 3.06 -6.52 14.91
N ILE A 36 3.53 -7.48 15.72
CA ILE A 36 3.56 -7.39 17.18
C ILE A 36 4.41 -6.18 17.62
N GLN A 37 5.62 -6.03 17.08
CA GLN A 37 6.51 -4.92 17.41
C GLN A 37 5.90 -3.57 17.02
N LYS A 38 5.28 -3.47 15.84
CA LYS A 38 4.56 -2.26 15.43
C LYS A 38 3.46 -1.92 16.43
N LEU A 39 2.61 -2.89 16.80
CA LEU A 39 1.53 -2.68 17.76
C LEU A 39 2.05 -2.25 19.14
N VAL A 40 3.14 -2.85 19.64
CA VAL A 40 3.78 -2.41 20.89
C VAL A 40 4.21 -0.95 20.82
N CYS A 41 4.84 -0.54 19.72
CA CYS A 41 5.20 0.87 19.52
C CYS A 41 3.97 1.79 19.49
N GLU A 42 2.86 1.38 18.86
CA GLU A 42 1.62 2.17 18.89
C GLU A 42 1.15 2.44 20.32
N GLN A 43 1.16 1.42 21.18
CA GLN A 43 0.74 1.56 22.59
C GLN A 43 1.67 2.46 23.39
N LEU A 44 2.98 2.32 23.21
CA LEU A 44 3.97 3.18 23.87
C LEU A 44 3.79 4.64 23.46
N ILE A 45 3.59 4.90 22.17
CA ILE A 45 3.38 6.26 21.65
C ILE A 45 2.07 6.83 22.18
N ALA A 46 1.00 6.04 22.21
CA ALA A 46 -0.29 6.46 22.73
C ALA A 46 -0.20 6.84 24.22
N ASP A 47 0.49 6.05 25.05
CA ASP A 47 0.67 6.38 26.47
C ASP A 47 1.52 7.66 26.66
N TYR A 48 2.65 7.77 25.94
CA TYR A 48 3.50 8.95 26.03
C TYR A 48 2.80 10.22 25.54
N THR A 49 1.92 10.10 24.53
CA THR A 49 1.10 11.20 24.04
C THR A 49 0.07 11.64 25.07
N ARG A 50 -0.69 10.68 25.64
CA ARG A 50 -1.70 10.98 26.67
C ARG A 50 -1.09 11.58 27.93
N ARG A 51 0.16 11.24 28.24
CA ARG A 51 0.92 11.80 29.38
C ARG A 51 1.59 13.15 29.07
N GLY A 52 1.50 13.64 27.83
CA GLY A 52 2.07 14.93 27.43
C GLY A 52 3.59 14.91 27.25
N PHE A 53 4.23 13.74 27.15
CA PHE A 53 5.67 13.63 26.95
C PHE A 53 6.09 13.89 25.49
N LEU A 54 5.19 13.64 24.54
CA LEU A 54 5.40 13.94 23.14
C LEU A 54 4.05 14.19 22.44
N ASP A 55 4.09 14.89 21.30
CA ASP A 55 2.97 14.93 20.36
C ASP A 55 3.11 13.74 19.39
N GLY A 56 2.53 12.60 19.74
CA GLY A 56 2.70 11.33 19.02
C GLY A 56 1.58 11.09 18.01
N ARG A 57 1.98 10.83 16.77
CA ARG A 57 1.05 10.61 15.64
C ARG A 57 1.43 9.32 14.94
N VAL A 58 0.46 8.42 14.79
CA VAL A 58 0.69 7.07 14.26
C VAL A 58 -0.10 6.91 12.96
N ALA A 59 0.61 6.61 11.87
CA ALA A 59 0.02 6.25 10.60
C ALA A 59 0.25 4.75 10.35
N ARG A 60 -0.83 3.97 10.19
CA ARG A 60 -0.76 2.57 9.76
C ARG A 60 -0.68 2.55 8.25
N LEU A 61 0.52 2.30 7.74
CA LEU A 61 0.78 2.27 6.30
C LEU A 61 0.17 1.02 5.67
N MET A 62 -0.41 1.20 4.49
CA MET A 62 -0.85 0.13 3.60
C MET A 62 0.33 -0.56 2.94
N THR A 63 0.08 -1.66 2.23
CA THR A 63 1.13 -2.27 1.42
C THR A 63 1.53 -1.31 0.30
N VAL A 64 2.71 -0.73 0.43
CA VAL A 64 3.23 0.20 -0.58
C VAL A 64 3.61 -0.57 -1.83
N SER A 65 3.01 -0.20 -2.97
CA SER A 65 3.33 -0.72 -4.30
C SER A 65 3.03 0.34 -5.36
N VAL A 66 3.82 0.54 -6.41
CA VAL A 66 5.04 -0.20 -6.78
C VAL A 66 6.26 0.41 -6.12
N ARG A 67 6.97 -0.36 -5.28
CA ARG A 67 8.21 0.11 -4.64
C ARG A 67 9.37 0.10 -5.65
N PRO A 68 10.16 1.19 -5.77
CA PRO A 68 11.36 1.19 -6.59
C PRO A 68 12.50 0.37 -5.98
N GLY A 69 13.58 0.22 -6.75
CA GLY A 69 14.77 -0.49 -6.32
C GLY A 69 14.68 -2.00 -6.49
N LYS A 70 15.46 -2.74 -5.69
CA LYS A 70 15.58 -4.21 -5.81
C LYS A 70 14.44 -4.94 -5.08
N PRO A 71 14.13 -6.20 -5.47
CA PRO A 71 13.30 -7.09 -4.67
C PRO A 71 13.73 -7.12 -3.20
N ASN A 72 12.74 -7.13 -2.31
CA ASN A 72 12.96 -7.36 -0.88
C ASN A 72 12.45 -8.75 -0.48
N ALA A 73 12.96 -9.27 0.63
CA ALA A 73 12.57 -10.58 1.16
C ALA A 73 11.20 -10.57 1.89
N ALA A 74 10.42 -9.49 1.75
CA ALA A 74 9.11 -9.41 2.39
C ALA A 74 8.11 -10.29 1.63
N ALA A 75 7.19 -10.96 2.34
CA ALA A 75 6.15 -11.77 1.71
C ALA A 75 5.26 -10.97 0.74
N SER A 76 5.05 -9.67 0.98
CA SER A 76 4.35 -8.75 0.07
C SER A 76 5.21 -8.21 -1.08
N GLY A 77 6.49 -8.60 -1.15
CA GLY A 77 7.46 -8.12 -2.13
C GLY A 77 7.03 -8.35 -3.57
N PHE A 78 6.37 -9.48 -3.85
CA PHE A 78 5.89 -9.82 -5.18
C PHE A 78 4.86 -8.83 -5.72
N LEU A 79 4.10 -8.12 -4.87
CA LEU A 79 3.08 -7.17 -5.32
C LEU A 79 3.68 -5.97 -6.06
N SER A 80 4.91 -5.58 -5.73
CA SER A 80 5.70 -4.68 -6.58
C SER A 80 6.46 -5.46 -7.65
N GLY A 81 6.92 -6.67 -7.30
CA GLY A 81 7.67 -7.59 -8.16
C GLY A 81 7.04 -7.84 -9.54
N ILE A 82 5.76 -8.20 -9.54
CA ILE A 82 5.02 -8.55 -10.75
C ILE A 82 4.75 -7.35 -11.67
N ILE A 83 5.13 -6.14 -11.27
CA ILE A 83 4.97 -4.91 -12.06
C ILE A 83 6.34 -4.33 -12.41
N ARG A 84 7.19 -4.10 -11.40
CA ARG A 84 8.50 -3.45 -11.56
C ARG A 84 9.43 -4.24 -12.47
N GLU A 85 9.61 -5.53 -12.19
CA GLU A 85 10.57 -6.37 -12.93
C GLU A 85 10.18 -6.47 -14.41
N PRO A 86 8.91 -6.76 -14.78
CA PRO A 86 8.49 -6.73 -16.17
C PRO A 86 8.71 -5.39 -16.85
N LEU A 87 8.42 -4.26 -16.19
CA LEU A 87 8.68 -2.93 -16.72
C LEU A 87 10.17 -2.67 -16.96
N ALA A 88 11.04 -3.34 -16.22
CA ALA A 88 12.50 -3.35 -16.43
C ALA A 88 12.97 -4.44 -17.42
N GLY A 89 12.06 -5.14 -18.10
CA GLY A 89 12.38 -6.24 -19.02
C GLY A 89 12.84 -7.53 -18.35
N LEU A 90 12.57 -7.68 -17.05
CA LEU A 90 12.98 -8.83 -16.25
C LEU A 90 11.78 -9.75 -15.95
N PRO A 91 11.99 -11.08 -15.88
CA PRO A 91 10.93 -12.01 -15.49
C PRO A 91 10.54 -11.85 -14.02
N ALA A 92 9.27 -12.11 -13.71
CA ALA A 92 8.76 -12.12 -12.34
C ALA A 92 7.88 -13.34 -12.08
N ILE A 93 7.87 -13.80 -10.83
CA ILE A 93 6.97 -14.87 -10.38
C ILE A 93 5.83 -14.26 -9.56
N CYS A 94 4.60 -14.60 -9.91
CA CYS A 94 3.42 -14.36 -9.09
C CYS A 94 3.14 -15.59 -8.21
N PRO A 95 3.38 -15.53 -6.88
CA PRO A 95 3.30 -16.67 -5.97
C PRO A 95 1.90 -16.92 -5.40
N VAL A 96 0.85 -16.32 -5.96
CA VAL A 96 -0.52 -16.40 -5.44
C VAL A 96 -1.52 -16.58 -6.56
N HIS A 97 -2.74 -17.04 -6.23
CA HIS A 97 -3.82 -17.09 -7.19
C HIS A 97 -4.22 -15.67 -7.67
N PRO A 98 -4.47 -15.44 -8.98
CA PRO A 98 -4.81 -14.11 -9.50
C PRO A 98 -6.06 -13.46 -8.87
N GLU A 99 -7.01 -14.25 -8.41
CA GLU A 99 -8.23 -13.73 -7.74
C GLU A 99 -7.99 -13.19 -6.33
N LEU A 100 -6.79 -13.38 -5.77
CA LEU A 100 -6.46 -12.86 -4.44
C LEU A 100 -6.54 -11.32 -4.45
N LYS A 101 -7.35 -10.77 -3.56
CA LYS A 101 -7.48 -9.32 -3.36
C LYS A 101 -6.51 -8.84 -2.29
N VAL A 102 -5.92 -7.68 -2.53
CA VAL A 102 -4.99 -7.01 -1.63
C VAL A 102 -5.35 -5.54 -1.46
N ALA A 103 -4.93 -4.96 -0.35
CA ALA A 103 -5.04 -3.54 -0.05
C ALA A 103 -3.68 -2.85 -0.26
N LEU A 104 -3.60 -1.92 -1.22
CA LEU A 104 -2.36 -1.25 -1.63
C LEU A 104 -2.45 0.27 -1.47
N ALA A 105 -1.31 0.93 -1.47
CA ALA A 105 -1.19 2.36 -1.73
C ALA A 105 0.08 2.64 -2.55
N SER A 106 0.02 3.64 -3.43
CA SER A 106 1.21 4.12 -4.14
C SER A 106 2.23 4.75 -3.16
N PRO A 107 3.52 4.82 -3.53
CA PRO A 107 4.50 5.60 -2.78
C PRO A 107 4.04 7.06 -2.60
N ARG A 108 3.45 7.68 -3.62
CA ARG A 108 2.92 9.05 -3.57
C ARG A 108 1.82 9.20 -2.51
N ARG A 109 0.79 8.35 -2.51
CA ARG A 109 -0.27 8.36 -1.47
C ARG A 109 0.25 8.05 -0.08
N THR A 110 1.24 7.16 0.01
CA THR A 110 1.87 6.84 1.30
C THR A 110 2.58 8.06 1.88
N VAL A 111 3.37 8.78 1.06
CA VAL A 111 4.05 10.02 1.48
C VAL A 111 3.03 11.09 1.83
N GLU A 112 2.01 11.31 1.00
CA GLU A 112 0.92 12.26 1.27
C GLU A 112 0.24 11.97 2.62
N GLY A 113 -0.09 10.71 2.89
CA GLY A 113 -0.71 10.29 4.14
C GLY A 113 0.18 10.54 5.36
N ILE A 114 1.48 10.23 5.26
CA ILE A 114 2.45 10.49 6.34
C ILE A 114 2.54 11.99 6.62
N LEU A 115 2.69 12.81 5.57
CA LEU A 115 2.77 14.28 5.70
C LEU A 115 1.49 14.85 6.29
N ARG A 116 0.32 14.44 5.80
CA ARG A 116 -0.96 14.92 6.34
C ARG A 116 -1.13 14.59 7.81
N VAL A 117 -0.77 13.37 8.23
CA VAL A 117 -0.80 12.99 9.66
C VAL A 117 0.24 13.80 10.45
N ALA A 118 1.41 14.08 9.86
CA ALA A 118 2.46 14.88 10.47
C ALA A 118 2.09 16.36 10.66
N GLU A 119 1.24 16.90 9.81
CA GLU A 119 0.90 18.32 9.74
C GLU A 119 -0.46 18.66 10.35
N ALA A 120 -1.37 17.69 10.45
CA ALA A 120 -2.72 17.92 10.94
C ALA A 120 -2.76 18.53 12.35
N GLU A 121 -3.66 19.49 12.55
CA GLU A 121 -3.83 20.14 13.84
C GLU A 121 -4.46 19.21 14.87
N ARG A 122 -4.15 19.43 16.15
CA ARG A 122 -4.82 18.73 17.24
C ARG A 122 -6.24 19.25 17.44
N GLY A 123 -7.17 18.34 17.72
CA GLY A 123 -8.53 18.68 18.16
C GLY A 123 -9.61 17.84 17.50
N ALA A 124 -10.84 18.08 17.92
CA ALA A 124 -12.03 17.46 17.34
C ALA A 124 -12.44 18.18 16.04
N GLY A 125 -12.96 17.42 15.08
CA GLY A 125 -13.55 17.93 13.84
C GLY A 125 -12.77 17.59 12.57
N PRO A 126 -13.31 17.98 11.39
CA PRO A 126 -12.69 17.71 10.10
C PRO A 126 -11.28 18.32 10.00
N GLY A 127 -10.35 17.61 9.36
CA GLY A 127 -8.97 18.03 9.17
C GLY A 127 -8.07 17.92 10.41
N ARG A 128 -8.62 17.48 11.54
CA ARG A 128 -7.90 17.43 12.83
C ARG A 128 -7.76 16.02 13.37
N ILE A 129 -6.74 15.81 14.19
CA ILE A 129 -6.44 14.55 14.87
C ILE A 129 -6.50 14.76 16.37
N ASP A 130 -7.22 13.89 17.07
CA ASP A 130 -7.22 13.88 18.53
C ASP A 130 -6.89 12.48 19.07
N GLY A 131 -6.39 12.48 20.31
CA GLY A 131 -6.00 11.29 21.06
C GLY A 131 -4.76 10.56 20.52
N GLY A 132 -4.55 9.35 21.03
CA GLY A 132 -3.47 8.44 20.63
C GLY A 132 -3.91 7.35 19.65
N VAL A 133 -5.15 7.40 19.15
CA VAL A 133 -5.67 6.41 18.20
C VAL A 133 -4.96 6.59 16.85
N PRO A 134 -4.35 5.52 16.30
CA PRO A 134 -3.72 5.55 14.97
C PRO A 134 -4.67 5.99 13.86
N VAL A 135 -4.11 6.29 12.69
CA VAL A 135 -4.86 6.49 11.45
C VAL A 135 -4.50 5.38 10.49
N ASN A 136 -5.48 4.58 10.06
CA ASN A 136 -5.34 3.72 8.89
C ASN A 136 -5.26 4.61 7.65
N LEU A 137 -4.14 4.58 6.92
CA LEU A 137 -4.06 5.33 5.67
C LEU A 137 -5.04 4.74 4.63
N PRO A 138 -5.53 5.50 3.65
CA PRO A 138 -6.43 4.94 2.64
C PRO A 138 -5.76 3.82 1.83
N ALA A 139 -6.56 2.84 1.40
CA ALA A 139 -6.10 1.74 0.58
C ALA A 139 -6.94 1.60 -0.70
N LEU A 140 -6.29 1.27 -1.80
CA LEU A 140 -6.91 0.72 -2.99
C LEU A 140 -7.03 -0.80 -2.83
N THR A 141 -8.25 -1.33 -2.82
CA THR A 141 -8.50 -2.77 -2.93
C THR A 141 -8.41 -3.19 -4.39
N VAL A 142 -7.53 -4.14 -4.72
CA VAL A 142 -7.32 -4.63 -6.09
C VAL A 142 -7.03 -6.12 -6.11
N SER A 143 -7.48 -6.84 -7.14
CA SER A 143 -7.09 -8.24 -7.35
C SER A 143 -5.75 -8.34 -8.07
N VAL A 144 -5.01 -9.43 -7.86
CA VAL A 144 -3.77 -9.68 -8.61
C VAL A 144 -4.06 -9.80 -10.12
N ALA A 145 -5.21 -10.34 -10.52
CA ALA A 145 -5.67 -10.38 -11.90
C ALA A 145 -5.82 -8.97 -12.50
N ASP A 146 -6.42 -8.02 -11.77
CA ASP A 146 -6.57 -6.63 -12.21
C ASP A 146 -5.20 -5.93 -12.32
N MET A 147 -4.26 -6.25 -11.40
CA MET A 147 -2.89 -5.71 -11.47
C MET A 147 -2.18 -6.16 -12.76
N LEU A 148 -2.28 -7.45 -13.11
CA LEU A 148 -1.67 -8.02 -14.32
C LEU A 148 -2.35 -7.52 -15.60
N SER A 149 -3.69 -7.40 -15.57
CA SER A 149 -4.47 -6.81 -16.66
C SER A 149 -4.05 -5.36 -16.92
N THR A 150 -3.90 -4.57 -15.85
CA THR A 150 -3.43 -3.18 -15.93
C THR A 150 -2.01 -3.11 -16.49
N LEU A 151 -1.09 -3.98 -16.07
CA LEU A 151 0.26 -4.04 -16.63
C LEU A 151 0.21 -4.27 -18.15
N ARG A 152 -0.61 -5.23 -18.60
CA ARG A 152 -0.80 -5.52 -20.04
C ARG A 152 -1.37 -4.31 -20.79
N GLN A 153 -2.36 -3.61 -20.23
CA GLN A 153 -2.95 -2.42 -20.84
C GLN A 153 -1.96 -1.26 -20.95
N VAL A 154 -1.09 -1.07 -19.95
CA VAL A 154 -0.17 0.08 -19.88
C VAL A 154 1.14 -0.19 -20.64
N ALA A 155 1.68 -1.40 -20.56
CA ALA A 155 3.03 -1.74 -21.05
C ALA A 155 3.04 -2.77 -22.20
N GLY A 156 1.88 -3.32 -22.57
CA GLY A 156 1.73 -4.28 -23.67
C GLY A 156 1.95 -5.74 -23.28
N ASP A 157 1.57 -6.64 -24.19
CA ASP A 157 1.61 -8.09 -24.00
C ASP A 157 3.01 -8.61 -23.71
N ALA A 158 4.02 -8.17 -24.46
CA ALA A 158 5.40 -8.62 -24.31
C ALA A 158 5.96 -8.36 -22.90
N VAL A 159 5.57 -7.26 -22.26
CA VAL A 159 5.96 -6.94 -20.88
C VAL A 159 5.16 -7.80 -19.91
N ALA A 160 3.83 -7.85 -20.05
CA ALA A 160 2.98 -8.62 -19.13
C ALA A 160 3.28 -10.12 -19.15
N ASP A 161 3.67 -10.67 -20.30
CA ASP A 161 4.02 -12.09 -20.48
C ASP A 161 5.35 -12.48 -19.80
N LEU A 162 6.11 -11.52 -19.26
CA LEU A 162 7.28 -11.80 -18.40
C LEU A 162 6.86 -12.28 -17.00
N VAL A 163 5.59 -12.18 -16.62
CA VAL A 163 5.08 -12.67 -15.34
C VAL A 163 4.62 -14.12 -15.47
N THR A 164 5.18 -15.00 -14.65
CA THR A 164 4.74 -16.40 -14.53
C THR A 164 3.98 -16.60 -13.23
N THR A 165 2.75 -17.11 -13.30
CA THR A 165 1.98 -17.50 -12.11
C THR A 165 2.44 -18.88 -11.63
N ALA A 166 2.97 -18.94 -10.41
CA ALA A 166 3.39 -20.17 -9.75
C ALA A 166 3.01 -20.10 -8.26
N PRO A 167 1.76 -20.44 -7.90
CA PRO A 167 1.27 -20.27 -6.53
C PRO A 167 2.11 -21.06 -5.51
N ASP A 168 2.50 -20.37 -4.44
CA ASP A 168 3.15 -20.93 -3.26
C ASP A 168 2.12 -20.96 -2.12
N PRO A 169 1.72 -22.15 -1.62
CA PRO A 169 0.69 -22.25 -0.59
C PRO A 169 1.00 -21.49 0.70
N GLY A 170 2.28 -21.36 1.07
CA GLY A 170 2.70 -20.65 2.26
C GLY A 170 2.58 -19.13 2.09
N VAL A 171 3.00 -18.60 0.94
CA VAL A 171 2.83 -17.18 0.60
C VAL A 171 1.35 -16.84 0.46
N GLU A 172 0.58 -17.69 -0.22
CA GLU A 172 -0.85 -17.48 -0.43
C GLU A 172 -1.64 -17.50 0.89
N ALA A 173 -1.38 -18.45 1.78
CA ALA A 173 -2.01 -18.47 3.10
C ALA A 173 -1.64 -17.22 3.93
N LEU A 174 -0.39 -16.78 3.87
CA LEU A 174 0.06 -15.60 4.60
C LEU A 174 -0.59 -14.33 4.06
N VAL A 175 -0.55 -14.09 2.75
CA VAL A 175 -1.11 -12.88 2.13
C VAL A 175 -2.64 -12.89 2.20
N GLY A 176 -3.27 -14.05 2.00
CA GLY A 176 -4.72 -14.23 2.13
C GLY A 176 -5.26 -14.07 3.55
N SER A 177 -4.40 -14.17 4.58
CA SER A 177 -4.78 -13.85 5.96
C SER A 177 -4.87 -12.34 6.25
N TRP A 178 -4.39 -11.50 5.33
CA TRP A 178 -4.39 -10.05 5.49
C TRP A 178 -5.72 -9.45 5.00
N PRO A 179 -6.20 -8.39 5.66
CA PRO A 179 -7.40 -7.69 5.20
C PRO A 179 -7.19 -7.02 3.85
N ALA A 180 -8.15 -7.22 2.95
CA ALA A 180 -8.16 -6.61 1.61
C ALA A 180 -9.00 -5.34 1.53
N ALA A 181 -9.85 -5.07 2.53
CA ALA A 181 -10.72 -3.89 2.56
C ALA A 181 -10.63 -3.19 3.92
N PHE A 182 -10.55 -1.86 3.85
CA PHE A 182 -10.42 -1.00 5.00
C PHE A 182 -11.47 0.10 4.97
N ASP A 183 -12.03 0.39 6.15
CA ASP A 183 -12.72 1.64 6.40
C ASP A 183 -11.66 2.74 6.55
N ASN A 184 -11.72 3.75 5.69
CA ASN A 184 -10.81 4.88 5.67
C ASN A 184 -11.46 6.17 6.17
N ALA A 185 -12.61 6.13 6.87
CA ALA A 185 -13.36 7.31 7.30
C ALA A 185 -12.51 8.30 8.12
N ARG A 186 -11.64 7.82 9.01
CA ARG A 186 -10.74 8.68 9.80
C ARG A 186 -9.71 9.39 8.93
N ALA A 187 -9.16 8.71 7.92
CA ALA A 187 -8.25 9.33 6.96
C ALA A 187 -8.97 10.28 6.01
N ALA A 188 -10.19 9.93 5.58
CA ALA A 188 -11.04 10.78 4.75
C ALA A 188 -11.42 12.08 5.47
N ALA A 189 -11.66 12.03 6.79
CA ALA A 189 -11.86 13.22 7.61
C ALA A 189 -10.62 14.13 7.64
N LEU A 190 -9.42 13.58 7.42
CA LEU A 190 -8.18 14.34 7.22
C LEU A 190 -7.99 14.79 5.76
N GLY A 191 -8.95 14.57 4.87
CA GLY A 191 -8.86 14.91 3.44
C GLY A 191 -7.95 14.00 2.62
N LEU A 192 -7.69 12.78 3.10
CA LEU A 192 -6.93 11.76 2.37
C LEU A 192 -7.87 10.84 1.59
N ALA A 193 -7.41 10.40 0.42
CA ALA A 193 -8.13 9.47 -0.44
C ALA A 193 -7.21 8.33 -0.90
N PRO A 194 -7.76 7.14 -1.24
CA PRO A 194 -6.97 6.09 -1.87
C PRO A 194 -6.54 6.50 -3.28
N ASP A 195 -5.61 5.74 -3.86
CA ASP A 195 -5.37 5.79 -5.31
C ASP A 195 -6.70 5.53 -6.06
N PRO A 196 -7.02 6.29 -7.12
CA PRO A 196 -8.30 6.16 -7.82
C PRO A 196 -8.46 4.81 -8.54
N ASP A 197 -7.36 4.28 -9.06
CA ASP A 197 -7.28 3.01 -9.77
C ASP A 197 -5.83 2.52 -9.81
N PHE A 198 -5.61 1.25 -10.15
CA PHE A 198 -4.26 0.69 -10.22
C PHE A 198 -3.46 1.23 -11.42
N ALA A 199 -4.12 1.69 -12.49
CA ALA A 199 -3.46 2.31 -13.64
C ALA A 199 -2.74 3.62 -13.27
N SER A 200 -3.30 4.39 -12.33
CA SER A 200 -2.67 5.59 -11.77
C SER A 200 -1.39 5.24 -11.01
N VAL A 201 -1.41 4.16 -10.21
CA VAL A 201 -0.23 3.66 -9.49
C VAL A 201 0.88 3.26 -10.45
N VAL A 202 0.56 2.55 -11.53
CA VAL A 202 1.56 2.15 -12.54
C VAL A 202 2.10 3.38 -13.29
N ARG A 203 1.24 4.33 -13.67
CA ARG A 203 1.66 5.57 -14.35
C ARG A 203 2.56 6.44 -13.47
N ASP A 204 2.25 6.58 -12.19
CA ASP A 204 3.08 7.29 -11.23
C ASP A 204 4.47 6.66 -11.13
N TYR A 205 4.55 5.32 -11.08
CA TYR A 205 5.82 4.60 -11.09
C TYR A 205 6.64 4.87 -12.36
N LEU A 206 6.00 4.83 -13.53
CA LEU A 206 6.65 5.12 -14.82
C LEU A 206 7.15 6.57 -14.91
N GLU A 207 6.41 7.53 -14.33
CA GLU A 207 6.80 8.95 -14.31
C GLU A 207 8.00 9.18 -13.39
N ASP A 208 7.98 8.59 -12.19
CA ASP A 208 9.02 8.79 -11.17
C ASP A 208 10.31 7.99 -11.43
N HIS A 209 10.22 6.91 -12.21
CA HIS A 209 11.31 5.95 -12.44
C HIS A 209 11.52 5.60 -13.91
N ALA A 210 11.41 6.58 -14.81
CA ALA A 210 11.57 6.38 -16.24
C ALA A 210 12.94 5.76 -16.64
N ASP A 211 13.98 5.99 -15.84
CA ASP A 211 15.32 5.43 -16.02
C ASP A 211 15.42 3.92 -15.71
N ALA A 212 14.44 3.38 -15.00
CA ALA A 212 14.38 1.97 -14.61
C ALA A 212 13.50 1.11 -15.52
N VAL A 213 12.99 1.67 -16.62
CA VAL A 213 11.99 1.06 -17.51
C VAL A 213 12.59 0.87 -18.91
N VAL A 214 12.28 -0.25 -19.58
CA VAL A 214 12.75 -0.50 -20.94
C VAL A 214 12.06 0.40 -21.98
N ASP A 215 12.81 0.80 -23.00
CA ASP A 215 12.35 1.60 -24.15
C ASP A 215 11.30 0.82 -24.97
N GLY A 216 10.05 0.87 -24.51
CA GLY A 216 8.91 0.14 -25.06
C GLY A 216 7.63 0.32 -24.24
N ALA A 217 7.75 0.54 -22.93
CA ALA A 217 6.61 0.82 -22.04
C ALA A 217 6.14 2.30 -22.08
N HIS A 218 6.71 3.12 -22.97
CA HIS A 218 6.42 4.57 -23.06
C HIS A 218 5.35 4.95 -24.09
N SER A 219 4.66 4.00 -24.71
CA SER A 219 3.69 4.29 -25.76
C SER A 219 2.31 4.70 -25.21
N GLN A 220 2.22 5.93 -24.68
CA GLN A 220 1.01 6.78 -24.67
C GLN A 220 1.30 8.14 -23.98
N ARG A 221 2.05 9.02 -24.65
CA ARG A 221 2.05 10.47 -24.32
C ARG A 221 1.09 11.19 -25.29
N PRO A 222 0.06 11.92 -24.82
CA PRO A 222 -0.64 12.86 -25.68
C PRO A 222 0.34 13.97 -26.10
N GLY A 223 0.51 14.15 -27.40
CA GLY A 223 1.52 15.03 -27.98
C GLY A 223 1.42 16.48 -27.47
N ARG A 224 2.56 17.03 -27.04
CA ARG A 224 2.70 18.48 -26.85
C ARG A 224 2.59 19.16 -28.23
N PRO A 225 1.78 20.22 -28.41
CA PRO A 225 1.76 20.97 -29.64
C PRO A 225 3.11 21.67 -29.81
N GLY A 226 3.74 21.43 -30.97
CA GLY A 226 5.02 22.01 -31.34
C GLY A 226 4.95 23.54 -31.33
N ARG A 227 5.93 24.17 -30.69
CA ARG A 227 6.18 25.60 -30.86
C ARG A 227 6.70 25.81 -32.29
N CYS A 228 5.90 26.45 -33.13
CA CYS A 228 6.39 27.04 -34.37
C CYS A 228 7.47 28.08 -34.02
N ARG A 229 8.57 28.00 -34.77
CA ARG A 229 9.59 29.06 -34.85
C ARG A 229 9.07 30.21 -35.70
#